data_AF-A0A7V7VM34-F1
#
_entry.id   AF-A0A7V7VM34-F1
#
_cell.length_a   1.000
_cell.length_b   1.000
_cell.length_c   1.000
_cell.angle_alpha   90.00
_cell.angle_beta   90.00
_cell.angle_gamma   90.00
#
_symmetry.space_group_name_H-M   'P 1'
#
loop_
_entity.id
_entity.type
_entity.pdbx_description
1 polymer ?
#
loop_
_entity_poly.entity_id
_entity_poly.type
_entity_poly.pdbx_seq_one_letter_code
_entity_poly.pdbx_strand_id
1 'polypeptide(L)'
;MPTSPATSFEDALAGLETIVESMEHESLPLEELVASYEKGSALLNHCETILQSARSRIELITLRNLNDSPLEAEASSTQAPTLSPATAETPNDDDDIRLF
;
A
#
# COMPACT_ATOMS: atom_id res chain seq x y z
N MET A 1 -14.44 -2.18 -27.32
CA MET A 1 -14.42 -1.72 -25.92
C MET A 1 -14.42 -0.19 -25.95
N PRO A 2 -15.27 0.53 -25.20
CA PRO A 2 -15.30 1.98 -25.28
C PRO A 2 -14.11 2.54 -24.50
N THR A 3 -13.07 2.98 -25.21
CA THR A 3 -11.95 3.73 -24.63
C THR A 3 -12.37 5.20 -24.58
N SER A 4 -13.00 5.62 -23.49
CA SER A 4 -13.40 7.02 -23.32
C SER A 4 -12.16 7.91 -23.11
N PRO A 5 -12.12 9.11 -23.70
CA PRO A 5 -10.96 9.99 -23.80
C PRO A 5 -10.75 10.84 -22.53
N ALA A 6 -10.84 10.22 -21.36
CA ALA A 6 -10.24 10.76 -20.14
C ALA A 6 -8.95 9.96 -19.95
N THR A 7 -7.80 10.63 -20.02
CA THR A 7 -6.46 10.02 -19.90
C THR A 7 -6.48 8.95 -18.82
N SER A 8 -6.35 7.69 -19.24
CA SER A 8 -6.40 6.58 -18.29
C SER A 8 -5.21 6.68 -17.33
N PHE A 9 -5.27 5.96 -16.20
CA PHE A 9 -4.14 5.93 -15.26
C PHE A 9 -2.83 5.55 -15.96
N GLU A 10 -2.88 4.52 -16.81
CA GLU A 10 -1.73 4.05 -17.58
C GLU A 10 -1.21 5.13 -18.54
N ASP A 11 -2.10 5.87 -19.22
CA ASP A 11 -1.69 6.96 -20.11
C ASP A 11 -1.06 8.13 -19.34
N ALA A 12 -1.60 8.46 -18.17
CA ALA A 12 -1.08 9.51 -17.31
C ALA A 12 0.29 9.15 -16.73
N LEU A 13 0.47 7.87 -16.36
CA LEU A 13 1.75 7.34 -15.89
C LEU A 13 2.80 7.34 -17.01
N ALA A 14 2.46 6.85 -18.20
CA ALA A 14 3.35 6.88 -19.36
C ALA A 14 3.76 8.32 -19.75
N GLY A 15 2.82 9.27 -19.63
CA GLY A 15 3.11 10.69 -19.82
C GLY A 15 4.10 11.23 -18.77
N LEU A 16 3.97 10.82 -17.51
CA LEU A 16 4.88 11.22 -16.44
C LEU A 16 6.29 10.64 -16.64
N GLU A 17 6.39 9.37 -17.03
CA GLU A 17 7.67 8.71 -17.37
C GLU A 17 8.40 9.44 -18.50
N THR A 18 7.67 9.82 -19.56
CA THR A 18 8.23 10.58 -20.69
C THR A 18 8.77 11.94 -20.24
N ILE A 19 8.05 12.63 -19.33
CA ILE A 19 8.50 13.92 -18.79
C ILE A 19 9.77 13.75 -17.97
N VAL A 20 9.83 12.74 -17.10
CA VAL A 20 11.02 12.45 -16.30
C VAL A 20 12.21 12.13 -17.19
N GLU A 21 12.03 11.25 -18.19
CA GLU A 21 13.08 10.92 -19.17
C GLU A 21 13.57 12.18 -19.90
N SER A 22 12.66 13.09 -20.28
CA SER A 22 13.04 14.36 -20.88
C SER A 22 13.89 15.22 -19.94
N MET A 23 13.55 15.27 -18.64
CA MET A 23 14.26 16.08 -17.64
C MET A 23 15.62 15.52 -17.23
N GLU A 24 15.87 14.23 -17.47
CA GLU A 24 17.17 13.58 -17.20
C GLU A 24 18.26 13.97 -18.22
N HIS A 25 17.89 14.55 -19.36
CA HIS A 25 18.85 15.04 -20.34
C HIS A 25 19.52 16.34 -19.87
N GLU A 26 20.87 16.33 -19.81
CA GLU A 26 21.73 17.41 -19.28
C GLU A 26 21.62 18.77 -19.99
N SER A 27 20.78 18.91 -21.02
CA SER A 27 20.74 20.08 -21.91
C SER A 27 19.38 20.76 -22.04
N LEU A 28 18.42 20.49 -21.15
CA LEU A 28 17.16 21.25 -21.19
C LEU A 28 17.38 22.72 -20.79
N PRO A 29 16.91 23.68 -21.60
CA PRO A 29 16.86 25.07 -21.18
C PRO A 29 15.90 25.24 -19.99
N LEU A 30 16.16 26.25 -19.16
CA LEU A 30 15.39 26.51 -17.93
C LEU A 30 13.88 26.60 -18.18
N GLU A 31 13.47 27.26 -19.27
CA GLU A 31 12.05 27.41 -19.64
C GLU A 31 11.38 26.04 -19.89
N GLU A 32 12.07 25.11 -20.54
CA GLU A 32 11.57 23.76 -20.80
C GLU A 32 11.57 22.91 -19.54
N LEU A 33 12.54 23.08 -18.65
CA LEU A 33 12.56 22.45 -17.32
C LEU A 33 11.34 22.85 -16.50
N VAL A 34 11.02 24.15 -16.45
CA VAL A 34 9.84 24.66 -15.72
C VAL A 34 8.56 24.11 -16.35
N ALA A 35 8.43 24.17 -17.68
CA ALA A 35 7.25 23.64 -18.37
C ALA A 35 7.07 22.11 -18.17
N SER A 36 8.18 21.36 -18.14
CA SER A 36 8.18 19.92 -17.89
C SER A 36 7.74 19.61 -16.45
N TYR A 37 8.24 20.38 -15.48
CA TYR A 37 7.83 20.25 -14.08
C TYR A 37 6.34 20.56 -13.88
N GLU A 38 5.81 21.63 -14.46
CA GLU A 38 4.39 21.98 -14.36
C GLU A 38 3.49 20.87 -14.93
N LYS A 39 3.83 20.35 -16.11
CA LYS A 39 3.10 19.23 -16.73
C LYS A 39 3.20 17.96 -15.90
N GLY A 40 4.40 17.64 -15.38
CA GLY A 40 4.61 16.48 -14.52
C GLY A 40 3.80 16.56 -13.23
N SER A 41 3.75 17.74 -12.60
CA SER A 41 2.93 17.98 -11.42
C SER A 41 1.43 17.81 -11.68
N ALA A 42 0.94 18.28 -12.84
CA ALA A 42 -0.44 18.09 -13.24
C ALA A 42 -0.80 16.61 -13.47
N LEU A 43 0.09 15.85 -14.15
CA LEU A 43 -0.11 14.42 -14.36
C LEU A 43 -0.06 13.62 -13.05
N LEU A 44 0.87 13.97 -12.16
CA LEU A 44 0.96 13.35 -10.84
C LEU A 44 -0.34 13.54 -10.04
N ASN A 45 -0.88 14.76 -10.01
CA ASN A 45 -2.13 15.05 -9.32
C ASN A 45 -3.32 14.28 -9.91
N HIS A 46 -3.34 14.11 -11.23
CA HIS A 46 -4.35 13.30 -11.91
C HIS A 46 -4.26 11.82 -11.51
N CYS A 47 -3.06 11.25 -11.48
CA CYS A 47 -2.82 9.89 -11.00
C CYS A 47 -3.31 9.70 -9.56
N GLU A 48 -2.96 10.62 -8.66
CA GLU A 48 -3.42 10.61 -7.26
C GLU A 48 -4.94 10.63 -7.16
N THR A 49 -5.60 11.48 -7.98
CA THR A 49 -7.06 11.57 -8.01
C THR A 49 -7.72 10.25 -8.43
N ILE A 50 -7.17 9.58 -9.44
CA ILE A 50 -7.66 8.28 -9.90
C ILE A 50 -7.48 7.23 -8.80
N LEU A 51 -6.30 7.16 -8.20
CA LEU A 51 -6.02 6.21 -7.12
C LEU A 51 -6.92 6.44 -5.91
N GLN A 52 -7.15 7.69 -5.54
CA GLN A 52 -8.05 8.05 -4.44
C GLN A 52 -9.48 7.62 -4.74
N SER A 53 -9.97 7.86 -5.96
CA SER A 53 -11.30 7.41 -6.39
C SER A 53 -11.43 5.88 -6.34
N ALA A 54 -10.42 5.17 -6.83
CA ALA A 54 -10.37 3.71 -6.79
C ALA A 54 -10.39 3.18 -5.35
N ARG A 55 -9.59 3.78 -4.46
CA ARG A 55 -9.55 3.45 -3.03
C ARG A 55 -10.91 3.64 -2.37
N SER A 56 -11.54 4.79 -2.54
CA SER A 56 -12.87 5.07 -1.98
C SER A 56 -13.91 4.08 -2.48
N ARG A 57 -13.84 3.68 -3.76
CA ARG A 57 -14.76 2.69 -4.32
C ARG A 57 -14.57 1.30 -3.70
N ILE A 58 -13.33 0.87 -3.49
CA ILE A 58 -13.02 -0.40 -2.82
C ILE A 58 -13.53 -0.37 -1.38
N GLU A 59 -13.29 0.73 -0.65
CA GLU A 59 -13.75 0.90 0.73
C GLU A 59 -15.28 0.79 0.85
N LEU A 60 -16.03 1.42 -0.05
CA LEU A 60 -17.50 1.31 -0.10
C LEU A 60 -17.98 -0.12 -0.37
N ILE A 61 -17.30 -0.85 -1.26
CA ILE A 61 -17.63 -2.26 -1.55
C ILE A 61 -17.36 -3.13 -0.32
N THR A 62 -16.23 -2.93 0.35
CA THR A 62 -15.85 -3.66 1.57
C THR A 62 -16.84 -3.39 2.70
N LEU A 63 -17.19 -2.12 2.95
CA LEU A 63 -18.19 -1.74 3.96
C LEU A 63 -19.56 -2.37 3.69
N ARG A 64 -20.00 -2.39 2.42
CA ARG A 64 -21.24 -3.06 2.05
C ARG A 64 -21.18 -4.57 2.31
N ASN A 65 -20.10 -5.23 1.90
CA ASN A 65 -19.93 -6.67 2.11
C ASN A 65 -19.89 -7.05 3.60
N LEU A 66 -19.33 -6.21 4.47
CA LEU A 66 -19.33 -6.44 5.93
C LEU A 66 -20.74 -6.34 6.53
N ASN A 67 -21.59 -5.48 5.98
CA ASN A 67 -22.94 -5.26 6.48
C ASN A 67 -23.96 -6.31 5.99
N ASP A 68 -23.58 -7.10 4.97
CA ASP A 68 -24.37 -8.19 4.36
C ASP A 68 -24.02 -9.58 4.93
N SER A 69 -23.24 -9.68 6.01
CA SER A 69 -22.90 -10.96 6.65
C SER A 69 -23.80 -11.22 7.87
N PRO A 70 -24.85 -12.07 7.77
CA PRO A 70 -25.54 -12.57 8.94
C PRO A 70 -24.75 -13.75 9.54
N LEU A 71 -24.66 -13.79 10.88
CA LEU A 71 -24.09 -14.85 11.74
C LEU A 71 -22.55 -14.73 11.86
N GLU A 72 -21.97 -14.57 13.05
CA GLU A 72 -22.11 -15.47 14.19
C GLU A 72 -22.40 -14.73 15.52
N ALA A 73 -23.62 -14.90 15.99
CA ALA A 73 -23.97 -14.74 17.40
C ALA A 73 -23.90 -16.11 18.06
N GLU A 74 -22.70 -16.63 18.29
CA GLU A 74 -22.50 -17.80 19.16
C GLU A 74 -21.90 -17.29 20.47
N ALA A 75 -22.79 -17.09 21.44
CA ALA A 75 -22.44 -16.92 22.83
C ALA A 75 -21.78 -18.21 23.34
N SER A 76 -20.62 -18.10 23.98
CA SER A 76 -20.14 -19.17 24.86
C SER A 76 -19.43 -18.59 26.08
N SER A 77 -20.25 -18.30 27.09
CA SER A 77 -19.83 -18.34 28.49
C SER A 77 -19.88 -19.79 28.93
N THR A 78 -18.74 -20.48 29.12
CA THR A 78 -18.63 -21.52 30.17
C THR A 78 -17.17 -21.74 30.59
N GLN A 79 -16.86 -21.18 31.77
CA GLN A 79 -16.18 -21.85 32.89
C GLN A 79 -14.67 -22.18 32.81
N ALA A 80 -13.90 -21.50 33.68
CA ALA A 80 -12.65 -22.01 34.23
C ALA A 80 -12.91 -23.31 35.01
N PRO A 81 -12.01 -24.30 34.96
CA PRO A 81 -11.11 -24.44 36.10
C PRO A 81 -9.68 -24.95 35.78
N THR A 82 -8.77 -24.58 36.69
CA THR A 82 -7.73 -25.42 37.30
C THR A 82 -6.40 -25.74 36.57
N LEU A 83 -5.33 -25.23 37.22
CA LEU A 83 -4.05 -25.86 37.59
C LEU A 83 -2.86 -25.79 36.60
N SER A 84 -1.92 -24.91 36.96
CA SER A 84 -0.45 -24.92 36.73
C SER A 84 0.21 -26.32 36.72
N PRO A 85 1.44 -26.50 36.16
CA PRO A 85 2.49 -25.48 36.02
C PRO A 85 3.17 -25.38 34.65
N ALA A 86 3.53 -24.14 34.32
CA ALA A 86 4.67 -23.83 33.47
C ALA A 86 5.95 -23.95 34.30
N THR A 87 6.94 -24.67 33.78
CA THR A 87 8.33 -24.20 33.62
C THR A 87 8.95 -25.08 32.54
N ALA A 88 8.90 -24.60 31.30
CA ALA A 88 9.88 -24.97 30.29
C ALA A 88 10.79 -23.75 30.16
N GLU A 89 11.99 -23.84 30.69
CA GLU A 89 13.09 -23.01 30.21
C GLU A 89 14.38 -23.78 30.44
N THR A 90 14.98 -24.24 29.35
CA THR A 90 16.37 -24.63 29.28
C THR A 90 17.17 -23.37 28.95
N PRO A 91 17.96 -22.80 29.88
CA PRO A 91 19.03 -21.90 29.52
C PRO A 91 20.26 -22.77 29.29
N ASN A 92 20.66 -22.88 28.03
CA ASN A 92 21.90 -23.50 27.61
C ASN A 92 23.04 -22.52 27.93
N ASP A 93 23.64 -22.66 29.10
CA ASP A 93 24.79 -21.86 29.55
C ASP A 93 25.71 -22.79 30.39
N ASP A 94 26.64 -23.48 29.72
CA ASP A 94 27.82 -24.01 30.40
C ASP A 94 29.04 -23.88 29.46
N ASP A 95 29.93 -23.01 29.93
CA ASP A 95 31.13 -22.46 29.36
C ASP A 95 32.23 -23.54 29.35
N ASP A 96 32.23 -24.45 28.38
CA ASP A 96 33.31 -25.44 28.20
C ASP A 96 34.38 -24.90 27.23
N ILE A 97 34.96 -23.72 27.53
CA ILE A 97 36.31 -23.38 27.06
C ILE A 97 37.30 -23.81 28.15
N ARG A 98 37.73 -25.06 28.02
CA ARG A 98 38.88 -25.61 28.75
C ARG A 98 40.13 -24.76 28.50
N LEU A 99 40.56 -24.09 29.55
CA LEU A 99 41.87 -23.46 29.65
C LEU A 99 42.93 -24.57 29.85
N PHE A 100 43.49 -25.10 28.76
CA PHE A 100 44.79 -25.76 28.72
C PHE A 100 45.48 -25.48 27.38
#